data_AF-A0A7D4BCG6-F1
#
_entry.id   AF-A0A7D4BCG6-F1
#
_cell.length_a   1.000
_cell.length_b   1.000
_cell.length_c   1.000
_cell.angle_alpha   90.00
_cell.angle_beta   90.00
_cell.angle_gamma   90.00
#
_symmetry.space_group_name_H-M   'P 1'
#
loop_
_entity.id
_entity.type
_entity.pdbx_description
1 polymer ?
#
loop_
_entity_poly.entity_id
_entity_poly.type
_entity_poly.pdbx_seq_one_letter_code
_entity_poly.pdbx_strand_id
1 'polypeptide(L)'
;MLYATKDGGKHWPAWPGWGCLCRLGEGLDQPGYIAWPLLEEPLQPGDKRENVGFVFLSAEGADVMRNAGKFYLWDSGLIGEVSVVD
;
A
#
# COMPACT_ATOMS: atom_id res chain seq x y z
N MET A 1 -2.72 -4.85 -1.59
CA MET A 1 -2.13 -6.16 -1.88
C MET A 1 -0.98 -6.04 -2.83
N LEU A 2 0.03 -6.90 -2.63
CA LEU A 2 1.29 -6.80 -3.35
C LEU A 2 1.16 -7.47 -4.71
N TYR A 3 1.71 -6.82 -5.73
CA TYR A 3 1.92 -7.47 -7.02
C TYR A 3 3.00 -8.55 -6.88
N ALA A 4 2.98 -9.53 -7.77
CA ALA A 4 4.07 -10.49 -7.86
C ALA A 4 5.33 -9.77 -8.34
N THR A 5 6.50 -10.31 -7.99
CA THR A 5 7.79 -9.73 -8.40
C THR A 5 7.91 -9.57 -9.92
N LYS A 6 7.37 -10.53 -10.69
CA LYS A 6 7.35 -10.47 -12.17
C LYS A 6 6.51 -9.31 -12.74
N ASP A 7 5.60 -8.76 -11.93
CA ASP A 7 4.66 -7.70 -12.31
C ASP A 7 5.07 -6.34 -11.69
N GLY A 8 6.33 -6.21 -11.21
CA GLY A 8 6.86 -4.98 -10.60
C GLY A 8 6.70 -4.90 -9.08
N GLY A 9 6.15 -5.95 -8.45
CA GLY A 9 6.05 -6.05 -7.00
C GLY A 9 7.40 -6.14 -6.29
N LYS A 10 7.37 -6.20 -4.94
CA LYS A 10 8.57 -6.31 -4.12
C LYS A 10 9.40 -7.55 -4.48
N HIS A 11 10.72 -7.48 -4.25
CA HIS A 11 11.63 -8.63 -4.34
C HIS A 11 11.77 -9.42 -3.03
N TRP A 12 11.28 -8.86 -1.93
CA TRP A 12 11.31 -9.46 -0.59
C TRP A 12 9.98 -9.25 0.13
N PRO A 13 9.68 -10.05 1.17
CA PRO A 13 8.45 -9.90 1.93
C PRO A 13 8.32 -8.50 2.55
N ALA A 14 7.09 -7.98 2.61
CA ALA A 14 6.76 -6.87 3.48
C ALA A 14 6.60 -7.39 4.92
N TRP A 15 7.53 -7.01 5.78
CA TRP A 15 7.50 -7.42 7.19
C TRP A 15 6.60 -6.49 8.02
N PRO A 16 6.08 -6.96 9.18
CA PRO A 16 5.42 -6.08 10.14
C PRO A 16 6.27 -4.84 10.45
N GLY A 17 5.64 -3.65 10.42
CA GLY A 17 6.32 -2.37 10.59
C GLY A 17 6.94 -1.79 9.30
N TRP A 18 6.79 -2.44 8.16
CA TRP A 18 7.17 -1.87 6.86
C TRP A 18 6.29 -0.66 6.51
N GLY A 19 6.94 0.48 6.23
CA GLY A 19 6.29 1.68 5.75
C GLY A 19 6.40 1.81 4.23
N CYS A 20 5.38 2.35 3.60
CA CYS A 20 5.36 2.60 2.16
C CYS A 20 4.68 3.93 1.83
N LEU A 21 4.91 4.41 0.61
CA LEU A 21 4.23 5.58 0.09
C LEU A 21 2.92 5.14 -0.59
N CYS A 22 1.80 5.74 -0.20
CA CYS A 22 0.48 5.50 -0.78
C CYS A 22 0.09 6.64 -1.72
N ARG A 23 -0.46 6.34 -2.90
CA ARG A 23 -0.84 7.32 -3.94
C ARG A 23 -2.18 6.96 -4.57
N LEU A 24 -2.95 7.94 -5.07
CA LEU A 24 -4.23 7.67 -5.73
C LEU A 24 -4.08 7.24 -7.20
N GLY A 25 -2.94 7.51 -7.82
CA GLY A 25 -2.62 7.11 -9.18
C GLY A 25 -1.31 6.33 -9.30
N GLU A 26 -1.12 5.75 -10.48
CA GLU A 26 0.11 5.04 -10.88
C GLU A 26 1.20 6.00 -11.38
N GLY A 27 0.91 7.30 -11.47
CA GLY A 27 1.83 8.35 -11.90
C GLY A 27 2.62 9.02 -10.76
N LEU A 28 3.68 9.74 -11.13
CA LEU A 28 4.52 10.49 -10.20
C LEU A 28 3.98 11.88 -9.84
N ASP A 29 2.95 12.33 -10.54
CA ASP A 29 2.35 13.67 -10.53
C ASP A 29 1.46 13.93 -9.31
N GLN A 30 1.05 12.89 -8.59
CA GLN A 30 0.18 13.01 -7.42
C GLN A 30 0.96 12.99 -6.10
N PRO A 31 0.48 13.70 -5.06
CA PRO A 31 1.05 13.62 -3.72
C PRO A 31 0.95 12.19 -3.18
N GLY A 32 1.98 11.79 -2.43
CA GLY A 32 2.01 10.51 -1.74
C GLY A 32 1.99 10.69 -0.23
N TYR A 33 1.35 9.77 0.47
CA TYR A 33 1.22 9.78 1.92
C TYR A 33 1.87 8.53 2.51
N ILE A 34 2.66 8.69 3.56
CA ILE A 34 3.34 7.56 4.20
C ILE A 34 2.36 6.80 5.08
N ALA A 35 2.35 5.47 4.94
CA ALA A 35 1.51 4.57 5.73
C ALA A 35 2.17 3.22 5.99
N TRP A 36 1.63 2.52 6.99
CA TRP A 36 2.01 1.17 7.37
C TRP A 36 0.79 0.25 7.30
N PRO A 37 0.81 -0.82 6.49
CA PRO A 37 -0.15 -1.90 6.66
C PRO A 37 0.06 -2.59 8.01
N LEU A 38 -1.03 -2.84 8.73
CA LEU A 38 -1.04 -3.58 9.99
C LEU A 38 -0.98 -5.08 9.68
N LEU A 39 0.25 -5.59 9.57
CA LEU A 39 0.53 -6.99 9.28
C LEU A 39 0.87 -7.75 10.57
N GLU A 40 0.21 -8.88 10.80
CA GLU A 40 0.57 -9.83 11.87
C GLU A 40 1.67 -10.80 11.43
N GLU A 41 1.72 -11.11 10.14
CA GLU A 41 2.69 -11.99 9.49
C GLU A 41 3.15 -11.36 8.18
N PRO A 42 4.37 -11.68 7.71
CA PRO A 42 4.93 -11.09 6.50
C PRO A 42 4.04 -11.34 5.29
N LEU A 43 3.96 -10.36 4.41
CA LEU A 43 3.23 -10.45 3.16
C LEU A 43 4.22 -10.69 2.01
N GLN A 44 4.10 -11.83 1.34
CA GLN A 44 4.95 -12.20 0.21
C GLN A 44 4.57 -11.41 -1.05
N PRO A 45 5.50 -11.22 -2.00
CA PRO A 45 5.16 -10.69 -3.31
C PRO A 45 4.08 -11.55 -3.99
N GLY A 46 3.01 -10.90 -4.47
CA GLY A 46 1.85 -11.56 -5.08
C GLY A 46 0.73 -11.93 -4.11
N ASP A 47 0.96 -11.81 -2.80
CA ASP A 47 -0.06 -12.13 -1.80
C ASP A 47 -1.24 -11.15 -1.83
N LYS A 48 -2.41 -11.71 -1.58
CA LYS A 48 -3.65 -10.99 -1.37
C LYS A 48 -4.17 -11.27 0.03
N ARG A 49 -4.63 -10.22 0.72
CA ARG A 49 -5.36 -10.31 1.99
C ARG A 49 -6.60 -9.43 1.91
N GLU A 50 -7.69 -9.94 2.47
CA GLU A 50 -8.99 -9.28 2.39
C GLU A 50 -9.13 -8.15 3.41
N ASN A 51 -8.58 -8.33 4.62
CA ASN A 51 -8.73 -7.36 5.72
C ASN A 51 -7.35 -6.96 6.25
N VAL A 52 -6.87 -5.80 5.81
CA VAL A 52 -5.60 -5.21 6.29
C VAL A 52 -5.86 -3.77 6.70
N GLY A 53 -5.69 -3.48 7.98
CA GLY A 53 -5.73 -2.10 8.47
C GLY A 53 -4.52 -1.31 8.00
N PHE A 54 -4.66 0.02 7.89
CA PHE A 54 -3.56 0.92 7.56
C PHE A 54 -3.47 2.04 8.59
N VAL A 55 -2.24 2.34 9.01
CA VAL A 55 -1.93 3.53 9.82
C VAL A 55 -1.22 4.53 8.94
N PHE A 56 -1.76 5.73 8.83
CA PHE A 56 -1.15 6.82 8.07
C PHE A 56 -0.38 7.76 8.99
N LEU A 57 0.71 8.32 8.48
CA LEU A 57 1.52 9.30 9.22
C LEU A 57 0.76 10.61 9.46
N SER A 58 -0.18 10.97 8.59
CA SER A 58 -1.03 12.15 8.71
C SER A 58 -2.51 11.79 8.60
N ALA A 59 -3.36 12.53 9.34
CA ALA A 59 -4.81 12.39 9.26
C ALA A 59 -5.32 12.67 7.84
N GLU A 60 -4.78 13.69 7.18
CA GLU A 60 -5.08 14.01 5.78
C GLU A 60 -4.85 12.81 4.86
N GLY A 61 -3.74 12.08 5.02
CA GLY A 61 -3.46 10.90 4.21
C GLY A 61 -4.48 9.80 4.42
N ALA A 62 -4.92 9.57 5.67
CA ALA A 62 -5.98 8.60 5.96
C ALA A 62 -7.29 8.99 5.28
N ASP A 63 -7.70 10.26 5.41
CA ASP A 63 -8.96 10.76 4.84
C ASP A 63 -8.95 10.70 3.31
N VAL A 64 -7.85 11.12 2.68
CA VAL A 64 -7.67 11.09 1.22
C VAL A 64 -7.77 9.65 0.70
N MET A 65 -7.04 8.71 1.31
CA MET A 65 -7.06 7.32 0.86
C MET A 65 -8.41 6.65 1.09
N ARG A 66 -9.06 6.93 2.24
CA ARG A 66 -10.39 6.40 2.54
C ARG A 66 -11.42 6.88 1.52
N ASN A 67 -11.46 8.19 1.25
CA ASN A 67 -12.42 8.77 0.31
C ASN A 67 -12.21 8.33 -1.14
N ALA A 68 -10.99 7.97 -1.51
CA ALA A 68 -10.70 7.51 -2.87
C ALA A 68 -11.22 6.10 -3.17
N GLY A 69 -11.46 5.27 -2.15
CA GLY A 69 -11.94 3.88 -2.33
C GLY A 69 -10.89 2.92 -2.91
N LYS A 70 -9.84 3.42 -3.55
CA LYS A 70 -8.69 2.65 -4.03
C LYS A 70 -7.44 3.53 -4.01
N PHE A 71 -6.29 2.91 -3.69
CA PHE A 71 -4.99 3.55 -3.78
C PHE A 71 -3.88 2.54 -4.08
N TYR A 72 -2.69 3.06 -4.40
CA TYR A 72 -1.53 2.32 -4.86
C TYR A 72 -0.39 2.39 -3.85
N LEU A 73 0.38 1.31 -3.73
CA LEU A 73 1.51 1.18 -2.83
C LEU A 73 2.81 1.35 -3.60
N TRP A 74 3.72 2.16 -3.05
CA TRP A 74 5.00 2.48 -3.66
C TRP A 74 6.19 2.23 -2.74
N ASP A 75 7.20 1.56 -3.28
CA ASP A 75 8.50 1.31 -2.66
C ASP A 75 9.55 1.17 -3.79
N SER A 76 10.26 2.27 -4.09
CA SER A 76 11.09 2.44 -5.30
C SER A 76 10.37 2.25 -6.66
N GLY A 77 9.06 2.04 -6.65
CA GLY A 77 8.19 1.82 -7.80
C GLY A 77 6.80 1.38 -7.34
N LEU A 78 5.88 1.20 -8.28
CA LEU A 78 4.54 0.68 -8.00
C LEU A 78 4.60 -0.81 -7.66
N ILE A 79 4.24 -1.18 -6.43
CA ILE A 79 4.41 -2.55 -5.91
C ILE A 79 3.10 -3.24 -5.53
N GLY A 80 1.96 -2.54 -5.60
CA GLY A 80 0.67 -3.08 -5.22
C GLY A 80 -0.44 -2.04 -5.20
N GLU A 81 -1.64 -2.50 -4.87
CA GLU A 81 -2.85 -1.68 -4.80
C GLU A 81 -3.79 -2.14 -3.70
N VAL A 82 -4.55 -1.23 -3.11
CA VAL A 82 -5.50 -1.49 -2.03
C VAL A 82 -6.85 -0.95 -2.45
N SER A 83 -7.89 -1.75 -2.27
CA SER A 83 -9.28 -1.28 -2.30
C SER A 83 -9.74 -1.11 -0.86
N VAL A 84 -10.35 0.04 -0.57
CA VAL A 84 -10.92 0.33 0.75
C VAL A 84 -12.27 -0.36 0.82
N VAL A 85 -12.48 -1.10 1.90
CA VAL A 85 -13.76 -1.73 2.24
C VAL A 85 -14.22 -1.12 3.56
N ASP A 86 -15.48 -0.68 3.61
CA ASP A 86 -16.17 -0.18 4.81
C ASP A 86 -17.08 -1.27 5.38
#